data_AF-A0A2H0BCL5-F1
#
_entry.id   AF-A0A2H0BCL5-F1
#
_cell.length_a   1.000
_cell.length_b   1.000
_cell.length_c   1.000
_cell.angle_alpha   90.00
_cell.angle_beta   90.00
_cell.angle_gamma   90.00
#
_symmetry.space_group_name_H-M   'P 1'
#
loop_
_entity.id
_entity.type
_entity.pdbx_description
1 polymer ?
#
loop_
_entity_poly.entity_id
_entity_poly.type
_entity_poly.pdbx_seq_one_letter_code
_entity_poly.pdbx_strand_id
1 'polypeptide(L)'
;MKTTIIFLLVFLIPSMVFTQVFTNKSAEDIVKQSKTVRVDEKSKKIKFIKLKNNSLIESDAKAWLVKTLHLSVNHEFRLVSQESDKLGYVHNRYNLYYKNVLVENDRYYTHSKGIWVTSANGEISIFSEINVEPGINQELAFKNALEYIKADKYLWDENNISKPKGELIILPVNDKYVLTYKFDIYAIKPLSRNYVYVDANSGKVVKTKNRIISSDVLGTAVTKYCGTKQITTDSYAGTYRLREAGRGGGIETYDLNNSTSSTSAVDFTDSDNYWNTTTNQDNAAYDAHYSAEMTYDYYFLKFGRNSYDNAGAKIFSYVHCDYSFVNAYWDGQ
;
A
#
# COMPACT_ATOMS: atom_id res chain seq x y z
N MET A 1 52.88 -27.00 -5.87
CA MET A 1 51.72 -26.54 -5.06
C MET A 1 50.58 -26.23 -6.02
N LYS A 2 49.52 -27.05 -6.03
CA LYS A 2 48.30 -26.77 -6.81
C LYS A 2 47.27 -26.21 -5.83
N THR A 3 46.89 -24.94 -6.01
CA THR A 3 45.92 -24.25 -5.16
C THR A 3 44.53 -24.49 -5.74
N THR A 4 43.73 -25.33 -5.07
CA THR A 4 42.32 -25.55 -5.42
C THR A 4 41.51 -24.41 -4.83
N ILE A 5 40.93 -23.55 -5.69
CA ILE A 5 39.99 -22.51 -5.28
C ILE A 5 38.58 -23.11 -5.35
N ILE A 6 37.93 -23.23 -4.20
CA ILE A 6 36.53 -23.65 -4.08
C ILE A 6 35.67 -22.39 -4.17
N PHE A 7 34.88 -22.27 -5.24
CA PHE A 7 33.83 -21.25 -5.35
C PHE A 7 32.60 -21.71 -4.55
N LEU A 8 32.33 -21.02 -3.44
CA LEU A 8 31.09 -21.19 -2.69
C LEU A 8 29.98 -20.40 -3.40
N LEU A 9 29.13 -21.09 -4.17
CA LEU A 9 27.95 -20.49 -4.79
C LEU A 9 26.89 -20.24 -3.71
N VAL A 10 26.72 -18.98 -3.30
CA VAL A 10 25.62 -18.57 -2.42
C VAL A 10 24.38 -18.37 -3.29
N PHE A 11 23.48 -19.35 -3.30
CA PHE A 11 22.15 -19.19 -3.88
C PHE A 11 21.33 -18.24 -2.99
N LEU A 12 21.06 -17.03 -3.47
CA LEU A 12 19.98 -16.20 -2.95
C LEU A 12 18.66 -16.88 -3.27
N ILE A 13 18.04 -17.51 -2.27
CA ILE A 13 16.70 -18.08 -2.39
C ILE A 13 15.70 -16.90 -2.32
N PRO A 14 14.92 -16.64 -3.37
CA PRO A 14 13.84 -15.65 -3.29
C PRO A 14 12.85 -16.11 -2.22
N SER A 15 12.53 -15.22 -1.29
CA SER A 15 11.57 -15.50 -0.22
C SER A 15 10.16 -15.61 -0.79
N MET A 16 9.82 -16.76 -1.36
CA MET A 16 8.44 -17.14 -1.63
C MET A 16 7.70 -17.17 -0.29
N VAL A 17 6.63 -16.39 -0.18
CA VAL A 17 5.74 -16.43 0.98
C VAL A 17 4.88 -17.69 0.83
N PHE A 18 5.31 -18.80 1.43
CA PHE A 18 4.48 -20.01 1.47
C PHE A 18 3.40 -19.86 2.55
N THR A 19 2.15 -20.16 2.19
CA THR A 19 1.05 -20.31 3.15
C THR A 19 0.89 -21.79 3.46
N GLN A 20 0.94 -22.17 4.73
CA GLN A 20 0.78 -23.57 5.13
C GLN A 20 -0.71 -23.93 5.15
N VAL A 21 -1.08 -25.02 4.47
CA VAL A 21 -2.47 -25.48 4.38
C VAL A 21 -2.64 -26.77 5.18
N PHE A 22 -3.51 -26.72 6.18
CA PHE A 22 -3.89 -27.87 7.01
C PHE A 22 -5.28 -28.35 6.60
N THR A 23 -5.52 -29.67 6.61
CA THR A 23 -6.81 -30.25 6.21
C THR A 23 -7.27 -31.33 7.18
N ASN A 24 -8.59 -31.47 7.32
CA ASN A 24 -9.24 -32.47 8.16
C ASN A 24 -8.66 -32.47 9.59
N LYS A 25 -8.11 -33.60 10.05
CA LYS A 25 -7.62 -33.75 11.42
C LYS A 25 -6.59 -32.69 11.81
N SER A 26 -5.62 -32.38 10.95
CA SER A 26 -4.60 -31.37 11.23
C SER A 26 -5.16 -29.95 11.25
N ALA A 27 -6.27 -29.71 10.54
CA ALA A 27 -6.98 -28.43 10.61
C ALA A 27 -7.76 -28.32 11.93
N GLU A 28 -8.40 -29.41 12.38
CA GLU A 28 -9.15 -29.46 13.64
C GLU A 28 -8.30 -29.27 14.88
N ASP A 29 -7.04 -29.68 14.81
CA ASP A 29 -6.07 -29.47 15.89
C ASP A 29 -5.70 -27.98 16.04
N ILE A 30 -5.89 -27.16 14.99
CA ILE A 30 -5.70 -25.70 15.04
C ILE A 30 -7.02 -25.00 15.36
N VAL A 31 -8.06 -25.27 14.57
CA VAL A 31 -9.39 -24.71 14.73
C VAL A 31 -10.40 -25.84 14.78
N LYS A 32 -11.01 -26.05 15.95
CA LYS A 32 -12.03 -27.09 16.14
C LYS A 32 -13.14 -26.98 15.09
N GLN A 33 -13.59 -28.13 14.59
CA GLN A 33 -14.63 -28.26 13.56
C GLN A 33 -14.27 -27.64 12.20
N SER A 34 -13.00 -27.34 11.95
CA SER A 34 -12.55 -26.93 10.62
C SER A 34 -12.31 -28.13 9.69
N LYS A 35 -12.51 -27.91 8.39
CA LYS A 35 -12.09 -28.80 7.31
C LYS A 35 -10.76 -28.36 6.71
N THR A 36 -10.49 -27.06 6.70
CA THR A 36 -9.26 -26.48 6.17
C THR A 36 -8.88 -25.25 6.97
N VAL A 37 -7.60 -25.13 7.30
CA VAL A 37 -7.04 -23.91 7.91
C VAL A 37 -5.81 -23.52 7.10
N ARG A 38 -5.70 -22.24 6.76
CA ARG A 38 -4.48 -21.66 6.16
C ARG A 38 -3.81 -20.75 7.15
N VAL A 39 -2.53 -20.98 7.38
CA VAL A 39 -1.71 -20.22 8.30
C VAL A 39 -0.54 -19.62 7.55
N ASP A 40 -0.27 -18.35 7.80
CA ASP A 40 0.92 -17.68 7.29
C ASP A 40 2.17 -18.29 7.94
N GLU A 41 3.13 -18.73 7.14
CA GLU A 41 4.26 -19.49 7.65
C GLU A 41 5.16 -18.66 8.57
N LYS A 42 5.32 -17.35 8.30
CA LYS A 42 6.20 -16.46 9.06
C LYS A 42 5.54 -15.95 10.32
N SER A 43 4.37 -15.33 10.19
CA SER A 43 3.66 -14.69 11.29
C SER A 43 2.82 -15.65 12.11
N LYS A 44 2.62 -16.89 11.64
CA LYS A 44 1.73 -17.89 12.24
C LYS A 44 0.27 -17.44 12.36
N LYS A 45 -0.12 -16.38 11.64
CA LYS A 45 -1.49 -15.85 11.62
C LYS A 45 -2.41 -16.76 10.82
N ILE A 46 -3.62 -16.98 11.33
CA ILE A 46 -4.66 -17.69 10.58
C ILE A 46 -5.21 -16.73 9.51
N LYS A 47 -5.07 -17.11 8.24
CA LYS A 47 -5.53 -16.31 7.08
C LYS A 47 -6.90 -16.77 6.57
N PHE A 48 -7.21 -18.05 6.73
CA PHE A 48 -8.45 -18.64 6.22
C PHE A 48 -8.84 -19.88 7.03
N ILE A 49 -10.14 -20.04 7.26
CA ILE A 49 -10.77 -21.18 7.92
C ILE A 49 -11.96 -21.60 7.06
N LYS A 50 -12.00 -22.87 6.67
CA LYS A 50 -13.21 -23.52 6.13
C LYS A 50 -13.76 -24.45 7.20
N LEU A 51 -15.03 -24.27 7.56
CA LEU A 51 -15.69 -25.08 8.57
C LEU A 51 -16.30 -26.35 7.98
N LYS A 52 -16.49 -27.35 8.82
CA LYS A 52 -17.40 -28.46 8.51
C LYS A 52 -18.83 -27.94 8.48
N ASN A 53 -19.71 -28.66 7.78
CA ASN A 53 -21.11 -28.27 7.67
C ASN A 53 -21.74 -28.18 9.06
N ASN A 54 -22.65 -27.21 9.23
CA ASN A 54 -23.48 -27.03 10.42
C ASN A 54 -22.69 -26.94 11.75
N SER A 55 -21.47 -26.40 11.70
CA SER A 55 -20.57 -26.35 12.86
C SER A 55 -20.66 -25.04 13.66
N LEU A 56 -21.03 -23.95 13.00
CA LEU A 56 -21.11 -22.62 13.62
C LEU A 56 -22.28 -21.84 13.03
N ILE A 57 -23.16 -21.32 13.88
CA ILE A 57 -24.21 -20.39 13.47
C ILE A 57 -23.67 -18.96 13.45
N GLU A 58 -24.20 -18.13 12.54
CA GLU A 58 -23.72 -16.75 12.34
C GLU A 58 -23.84 -15.88 13.60
N SER A 59 -24.88 -16.09 14.43
CA SER A 59 -25.06 -15.33 15.67
C SER A 59 -23.89 -15.47 16.65
N ASP A 60 -23.19 -16.60 16.60
CA ASP A 60 -22.08 -16.93 17.50
C ASP A 60 -20.71 -16.58 16.90
N ALA A 61 -20.68 -16.12 15.64
CA ALA A 61 -19.46 -15.99 14.86
C ALA A 61 -18.45 -15.04 15.50
N LYS A 62 -18.90 -13.91 16.09
CA LYS A 62 -18.02 -12.95 16.78
C LYS A 62 -17.31 -13.57 17.97
N ALA A 63 -18.04 -14.27 18.83
CA ALA A 63 -17.48 -14.94 20.00
C ALA A 63 -16.54 -16.08 19.60
N TRP A 64 -16.93 -16.83 18.55
CA TRP A 64 -16.09 -17.85 17.96
C TRP A 64 -14.78 -17.28 17.41
N LEU A 65 -14.80 -16.13 16.73
CA LEU A 65 -13.59 -15.47 16.22
C LEU A 65 -12.64 -15.05 17.34
N VAL A 66 -13.15 -14.42 18.42
CA VAL A 66 -12.32 -14.04 19.59
C VAL A 66 -11.60 -15.26 20.15
N LYS A 67 -12.32 -16.37 20.35
CA LYS A 67 -11.74 -17.61 20.87
C LYS A 67 -10.75 -18.26 19.90
N THR A 68 -11.11 -18.34 18.62
CA THR A 68 -10.35 -19.04 17.59
C THR A 68 -9.05 -18.34 17.26
N LEU A 69 -9.05 -17.00 17.30
CA LEU A 69 -7.88 -16.17 17.03
C LEU A 69 -7.07 -15.89 18.30
N HIS A 70 -7.38 -16.56 19.41
CA HIS A 70 -6.70 -16.42 20.71
C HIS A 70 -6.65 -14.98 21.22
N LEU A 71 -7.73 -14.23 20.99
CA LEU A 71 -7.85 -12.85 21.46
C LEU A 71 -8.34 -12.82 22.92
N SER A 72 -7.88 -11.83 23.67
CA SER A 72 -8.33 -11.62 25.05
C SER A 72 -9.75 -11.07 25.13
N VAL A 73 -10.35 -11.11 26.32
CA VAL A 73 -11.69 -10.55 26.59
C VAL A 73 -11.82 -9.05 26.33
N ASN A 74 -10.69 -8.35 26.23
CA ASN A 74 -10.64 -6.93 25.90
C ASN A 74 -10.87 -6.66 24.39
N HIS A 75 -10.90 -7.70 23.57
CA HIS A 75 -11.11 -7.62 22.14
C HIS A 75 -12.57 -7.86 21.77
N GLU A 76 -13.06 -7.08 20.80
CA GLU A 76 -14.42 -7.19 20.28
C GLU A 76 -14.41 -7.05 18.75
N PHE A 77 -15.12 -7.93 18.06
CA PHE A 77 -15.45 -7.72 16.65
C PHE A 77 -16.75 -6.93 16.51
N ARG A 78 -16.74 -5.87 15.71
CA ARG A 78 -17.95 -5.09 15.38
C ARG A 78 -18.27 -5.20 13.90
N LEU A 79 -19.54 -5.46 13.59
CA LEU A 79 -20.01 -5.58 12.20
C LEU A 79 -19.91 -4.21 11.52
N VAL A 80 -19.28 -4.20 10.35
CA VAL A 80 -19.11 -2.99 9.52
C VAL A 80 -20.06 -3.02 8.34
N SER A 81 -20.18 -4.17 7.67
CA SER A 81 -21.08 -4.34 6.53
C SER A 81 -21.48 -5.80 6.36
N GLN A 82 -22.62 -6.00 5.70
CA GLN A 82 -23.16 -7.29 5.32
C GLN A 82 -23.57 -7.21 3.84
N GLU A 83 -23.15 -8.19 3.05
CA GLU A 83 -23.41 -8.26 1.61
C GLU A 83 -23.83 -9.67 1.21
N SER A 84 -24.83 -9.80 0.32
CA SER A 84 -25.26 -11.10 -0.20
C SER A 84 -24.81 -11.28 -1.64
N ASP A 85 -24.31 -12.47 -1.98
CA ASP A 85 -23.91 -12.81 -3.35
C ASP A 85 -25.02 -13.53 -4.14
N LYS A 86 -24.79 -13.71 -5.45
CA LYS A 86 -25.73 -14.39 -6.35
C LYS A 86 -25.81 -15.91 -6.11
N LEU A 87 -24.90 -16.48 -5.33
CA LEU A 87 -24.84 -17.91 -4.99
C LEU A 87 -25.55 -18.23 -3.66
N GLY A 88 -26.14 -17.20 -3.03
CA GLY A 88 -26.89 -17.28 -1.79
C GLY A 88 -26.01 -17.29 -0.54
N TYR A 89 -24.77 -16.81 -0.63
CA TYR A 89 -23.93 -16.55 0.54
C TYR A 89 -24.15 -15.14 1.08
N VAL A 90 -23.96 -15.00 2.38
CA VAL A 90 -23.90 -13.73 3.09
C VAL A 90 -22.48 -13.53 3.61
N HIS A 91 -21.88 -12.39 3.30
CA HIS A 91 -20.55 -12.00 3.71
C HIS A 91 -20.64 -10.88 4.74
N ASN A 92 -20.18 -11.13 5.96
CA ASN A 92 -20.08 -10.10 6.99
C ASN A 92 -18.64 -9.65 7.11
N ARG A 93 -18.42 -8.33 7.16
CA ARG A 93 -17.12 -7.71 7.43
C ARG A 93 -17.10 -7.16 8.84
N TYR A 94 -16.06 -7.49 9.59
CA TYR A 94 -15.85 -7.02 10.95
C TYR A 94 -14.54 -6.25 11.09
N ASN A 95 -14.58 -5.18 11.87
CA ASN A 95 -13.39 -4.53 12.41
C ASN A 95 -13.13 -5.04 13.83
N LEU A 96 -11.85 -5.18 14.18
CA LEU A 96 -11.42 -5.47 15.54
C LEU A 96 -11.33 -4.20 16.37
N TYR A 97 -11.81 -4.27 17.61
CA TYR A 97 -11.66 -3.24 18.64
C TYR A 97 -10.96 -3.84 19.85
N TYR A 98 -10.15 -3.05 20.54
CA TYR A 98 -9.53 -3.39 21.83
C TYR A 98 -9.84 -2.29 22.84
N LYS A 99 -10.48 -2.64 23.96
CA LYS A 99 -10.97 -1.68 24.98
C LYS A 99 -11.73 -0.50 24.35
N ASN A 100 -12.66 -0.80 23.43
CA ASN A 100 -13.45 0.16 22.65
C ASN A 100 -12.70 1.02 21.62
N VAL A 101 -11.39 0.83 21.43
CA VAL A 101 -10.59 1.55 20.43
C VAL A 101 -10.41 0.68 19.18
N LEU A 102 -10.64 1.24 18.00
CA LEU A 102 -10.48 0.54 16.72
C LEU A 102 -9.03 0.11 16.51
N VAL A 103 -8.81 -1.15 16.15
CA VAL A 103 -7.50 -1.64 15.71
C VAL A 103 -7.44 -1.51 14.17
N GLU A 104 -6.72 -0.51 13.69
CA GLU A 104 -6.67 -0.16 12.27
C GLU A 104 -5.99 -1.27 11.45
N ASN A 105 -6.61 -1.61 10.30
CA ASN A 105 -6.25 -2.68 9.36
C ASN A 105 -6.55 -4.11 9.82
N ASP A 106 -6.82 -4.34 11.11
CA ASP A 106 -7.15 -5.65 11.64
C ASP A 106 -8.63 -5.96 11.42
N ARG A 107 -8.91 -6.87 10.47
CA ARG A 107 -10.26 -7.19 10.00
C ARG A 107 -10.44 -8.67 9.76
N TYR A 108 -11.68 -9.11 9.94
CA TYR A 108 -12.09 -10.47 9.61
C TYR A 108 -13.43 -10.48 8.90
N TYR A 109 -13.65 -11.53 8.13
CA TYR A 109 -14.84 -11.77 7.35
C TYR A 109 -15.40 -13.14 7.69
N THR A 110 -16.72 -13.25 7.75
CA THR A 110 -17.43 -14.53 7.79
C THR A 110 -18.25 -14.68 6.52
N HIS A 111 -18.38 -15.91 6.05
CA HIS A 111 -19.13 -16.26 4.85
C HIS A 111 -20.09 -17.38 5.17
N SER A 112 -21.37 -17.10 5.00
CA SER A 112 -22.43 -17.93 5.57
C SER A 112 -23.47 -18.29 4.53
N LYS A 113 -24.04 -19.48 4.65
CA LYS A 113 -25.14 -19.95 3.79
C LYS A 113 -26.31 -20.37 4.67
N GLY A 114 -27.43 -19.67 4.53
CA GLY A 114 -28.47 -19.70 5.55
C GLY A 114 -27.93 -19.18 6.88
N ILE A 115 -28.15 -19.92 7.97
CA ILE A 115 -27.67 -19.53 9.31
C ILE A 115 -26.22 -19.97 9.59
N TRP A 116 -25.61 -20.75 8.71
CA TRP A 116 -24.36 -21.46 9.00
C TRP A 116 -23.15 -20.75 8.40
N VAL A 117 -22.14 -20.52 9.22
CA VAL A 117 -20.82 -20.08 8.77
C VAL A 117 -20.14 -21.22 8.03
N THR A 118 -19.75 -20.96 6.79
CA THR A 118 -19.05 -21.92 5.93
C THR A 118 -17.55 -21.69 5.90
N SER A 119 -17.13 -20.43 5.98
CA SER A 119 -15.73 -20.03 6.07
C SER A 119 -15.55 -18.67 6.72
N ALA A 120 -14.34 -18.40 7.17
CA ALA A 120 -13.91 -17.10 7.64
C ALA A 120 -12.49 -16.80 7.16
N ASN A 121 -12.18 -15.53 6.89
CA ASN A 121 -10.86 -15.10 6.46
C ASN A 121 -10.56 -13.69 6.93
N GLY A 122 -9.28 -13.36 7.02
CA GLY A 122 -8.86 -12.05 7.42
C GLY A 122 -7.44 -12.06 7.93
N GLU A 123 -7.08 -10.97 8.58
CA GLU A 123 -5.76 -10.81 9.15
C GLU A 123 -5.87 -10.00 10.44
N ILE A 124 -5.43 -10.62 11.52
CA ILE A 124 -5.35 -10.04 12.85
C ILE A 124 -3.94 -10.34 13.37
N SER A 125 -3.32 -9.36 14.03
CA SER A 125 -2.12 -9.64 14.83
C SER A 125 -2.47 -9.66 16.30
N ILE A 126 -1.88 -10.61 17.02
CA ILE A 126 -1.92 -10.60 18.47
C ILE A 126 -0.88 -9.58 18.94
N PHE A 127 -1.29 -8.68 19.84
CA PHE A 127 -0.41 -7.71 20.47
C PHE A 127 -0.52 -7.78 21.98
N SER A 128 0.56 -7.36 22.67
CA SER A 128 0.58 -7.23 24.13
C SER A 128 -0.44 -6.20 24.60
N GLU A 129 -0.79 -6.19 25.88
CA GLU A 129 -1.72 -5.17 26.39
C GLU A 129 -1.24 -3.75 26.13
N ILE A 130 -2.18 -2.88 25.75
CA ILE A 130 -1.95 -1.47 25.43
C ILE A 130 -2.76 -0.62 26.40
N ASN A 131 -2.14 0.46 26.89
CA ASN A 131 -2.89 1.53 27.54
C ASN A 131 -3.63 2.34 26.47
N VAL A 132 -4.95 2.41 26.58
CA VAL A 132 -5.82 3.13 25.63
C VAL A 132 -6.19 4.53 26.11
N GLU A 133 -5.64 4.96 27.26
CA GLU A 133 -5.74 6.33 27.73
C GLU A 133 -4.67 7.19 27.06
N PRO A 134 -5.05 8.23 26.30
CA PRO A 134 -4.08 9.08 25.61
C PRO A 134 -3.37 10.01 26.60
N GLY A 135 -2.04 10.05 26.55
CA GLY A 135 -1.23 10.99 27.33
C GLY A 135 -1.28 12.44 26.85
N ILE A 136 -1.74 12.68 25.62
CA ILE A 136 -2.00 14.02 25.07
C ILE A 136 -3.43 14.15 24.57
N ASN A 137 -3.97 15.37 24.56
CA ASN A 137 -5.29 15.63 23.97
C ASN A 137 -5.24 15.70 22.43
N GLN A 138 -6.41 15.63 21.82
CA GLN A 138 -6.57 15.65 20.38
C GLN A 138 -6.10 16.97 19.76
N GLU A 139 -6.26 18.10 20.47
CA GLU A 139 -5.87 19.43 19.99
C GLU A 139 -4.35 19.53 19.81
N LEU A 140 -3.58 19.03 20.77
CA LEU A 140 -2.12 18.97 20.67
C LEU A 140 -1.68 18.01 19.56
N ALA A 141 -2.32 16.83 19.48
CA ALA A 141 -2.03 15.88 18.40
C ALA A 141 -2.31 16.49 17.01
N PHE A 142 -3.41 17.21 16.86
CA PHE A 142 -3.76 17.88 15.61
C PHE A 142 -2.76 18.99 15.26
N LYS A 143 -2.33 19.79 16.25
CA LYS A 143 -1.26 20.79 16.05
C LYS A 143 0.02 20.14 15.53
N ASN A 144 0.43 19.02 16.11
CA ASN A 144 1.63 18.30 15.68
C ASN A 144 1.47 17.70 14.27
N ALA A 145 0.26 17.27 13.91
CA ALA A 145 -0.03 16.79 12.56
C ALA A 145 0.08 17.93 11.51
N LEU A 146 -0.41 19.13 11.83
CA LEU A 146 -0.25 20.31 10.97
C LEU A 146 1.21 20.76 10.86
N GLU A 147 1.96 20.75 11.97
CA GLU A 147 3.39 21.06 11.99
C GLU A 147 4.21 20.02 11.21
N TYR A 148 3.73 18.79 11.08
CA TYR A 148 4.38 17.80 10.23
C TYR A 148 4.10 18.04 8.75
N ILE A 149 2.85 18.34 8.38
CA ILE A 149 2.45 18.55 6.98
C ILE A 149 2.98 19.89 6.43
N LYS A 150 3.02 20.95 7.24
CA LYS A 150 3.55 22.29 6.88
C LYS A 150 2.98 22.84 5.58
N ALA A 151 1.67 22.72 5.36
CA ALA A 151 1.01 23.33 4.21
C ALA A 151 0.69 24.80 4.45
N ASP A 152 0.72 25.60 3.38
CA ASP A 152 0.36 27.02 3.37
C ASP A 152 -1.16 27.22 3.51
N LYS A 153 -1.93 26.31 2.90
CA LYS A 153 -3.40 26.37 2.88
C LYS A 153 -4.01 24.99 2.98
N TYR A 154 -5.05 24.87 3.79
CA TYR A 154 -5.85 23.66 3.93
C TYR A 154 -7.26 23.85 3.39
N LEU A 155 -7.93 22.75 3.04
CA LEU A 155 -9.26 22.77 2.44
C LEU A 155 -10.28 23.54 3.31
N TRP A 156 -10.17 23.42 4.64
CA TRP A 156 -11.06 24.07 5.59
C TRP A 156 -10.85 25.58 5.73
N ASP A 157 -9.73 26.12 5.25
CA ASP A 157 -9.48 27.55 5.29
C ASP A 157 -10.32 28.30 4.22
N GLU A 158 -10.67 27.63 3.11
CA GLU A 158 -11.39 28.25 1.99
C GLU A 158 -12.88 27.87 1.90
N ASN A 159 -13.28 26.70 2.42
CA ASN A 159 -14.61 26.14 2.14
C ASN A 159 -15.63 26.22 3.29
N ASN A 160 -15.32 26.96 4.38
CA ASN A 160 -16.15 27.00 5.59
C ASN A 160 -16.54 25.59 6.12
N ILE A 161 -15.68 24.60 5.89
CA ILE A 161 -15.88 23.23 6.39
C ILE A 161 -15.16 23.06 7.73
N SER A 162 -15.67 22.17 8.56
CA SER A 162 -15.05 21.84 9.85
C SER A 162 -13.68 21.18 9.66
N LYS A 163 -12.73 21.55 10.53
CA LYS A 163 -11.44 20.87 10.66
C LYS A 163 -11.65 19.37 10.99
N PRO A 164 -10.77 18.48 10.49
CA PRO A 164 -10.90 17.05 10.77
C PRO A 164 -10.76 16.80 12.27
N LYS A 165 -11.62 15.92 12.80
CA LYS A 165 -11.49 15.41 14.17
C LYS A 165 -10.53 14.22 14.17
N GLY A 166 -9.75 14.10 15.25
CA GLY A 166 -8.86 12.98 15.46
C GLY A 166 -9.64 11.77 15.93
N GLU A 167 -9.54 10.66 15.20
CA GLU A 167 -10.06 9.37 15.64
C GLU A 167 -8.97 8.67 16.47
N LEU A 168 -9.28 8.34 17.73
CA LEU A 168 -8.37 7.54 18.55
C LEU A 168 -8.43 6.09 18.08
N ILE A 169 -7.29 5.56 17.63
CA ILE A 169 -7.17 4.21 17.06
C ILE A 169 -5.87 3.54 17.54
N ILE A 170 -5.79 2.23 17.43
CA ILE A 170 -4.55 1.47 17.61
C ILE A 170 -4.02 1.13 16.22
N LEU A 171 -2.77 1.50 15.94
CA LEU A 171 -2.14 1.35 14.63
C LEU A 171 -0.93 0.41 14.70
N PRO A 172 -0.79 -0.58 13.80
CA PRO A 172 0.45 -1.32 13.63
C PRO A 172 1.52 -0.44 12.94
N VAL A 173 2.64 -0.23 13.64
CA VAL A 173 3.84 0.48 13.22
C VAL A 173 5.07 -0.39 13.54
N ASN A 174 5.80 -0.84 12.51
CA ASN A 174 7.00 -1.68 12.65
C ASN A 174 6.80 -2.86 13.61
N ASP A 175 5.77 -3.67 13.35
CA ASP A 175 5.36 -4.83 14.15
C ASP A 175 4.98 -4.54 15.62
N LYS A 176 4.79 -3.27 15.98
CA LYS A 176 4.25 -2.83 17.28
C LYS A 176 2.93 -2.12 17.10
N TYR A 177 2.01 -2.33 18.03
CA TYR A 177 0.74 -1.63 18.04
C TYR A 177 0.85 -0.40 18.93
N VAL A 178 0.46 0.76 18.40
CA VAL A 178 0.62 2.08 19.03
C VAL A 178 -0.74 2.77 19.09
N LEU A 179 -1.09 3.34 20.24
CA LEU A 179 -2.27 4.22 20.35
C LEU A 179 -1.99 5.53 19.63
N THR A 180 -2.84 5.90 18.67
CA THR A 180 -2.64 7.07 17.82
C THR A 180 -3.93 7.85 17.61
N TYR A 181 -3.80 9.16 17.39
CA TYR A 181 -4.85 9.96 16.75
C TYR A 181 -4.65 9.93 15.23
N LYS A 182 -5.70 9.56 14.50
CA LYS A 182 -5.75 9.59 13.04
C LYS A 182 -6.51 10.82 12.56
N PHE A 183 -5.88 11.61 11.69
CA PHE A 183 -6.49 12.78 11.05
C PHE A 183 -6.51 12.62 9.53
N ASP A 184 -7.60 13.04 8.87
CA ASP A 184 -7.65 13.22 7.41
C ASP A 184 -7.27 14.66 7.07
N ILE A 185 -6.00 14.90 6.79
CA ILE A 185 -5.49 16.25 6.51
C ILE A 185 -5.47 16.46 5.00
N TYR A 186 -6.19 17.50 4.57
CA TYR A 186 -6.26 17.91 3.17
C TYR A 186 -5.69 19.33 3.03
N ALA A 187 -4.48 19.41 2.49
CA ALA A 187 -3.84 20.64 2.04
C ALA A 187 -4.18 20.93 0.57
N ILE A 188 -4.51 22.18 0.27
CA ILE A 188 -4.73 22.66 -1.11
C ILE A 188 -3.49 23.38 -1.65
N LYS A 189 -2.55 23.78 -0.79
CA LYS A 189 -1.27 24.35 -1.20
C LYS A 189 -0.14 24.02 -0.21
N PRO A 190 0.90 23.25 -0.62
CA PRO A 190 0.89 22.37 -1.78
C PRO A 190 -0.22 21.31 -1.69
N LEU A 191 -0.74 20.85 -2.83
CA LEU A 191 -1.84 19.89 -2.87
C LEU A 191 -1.40 18.55 -2.27
N SER A 192 -2.03 18.15 -1.15
CA SER A 192 -1.82 16.84 -0.55
C SER A 192 -3.04 16.41 0.27
N ARG A 193 -3.29 15.11 0.34
CA ARG A 193 -4.30 14.54 1.23
C ARG A 193 -3.75 13.30 1.90
N ASN A 194 -3.60 13.33 3.21
CA ASN A 194 -2.97 12.27 3.97
C ASN A 194 -3.84 11.88 5.17
N TYR A 195 -3.93 10.58 5.44
CA TYR A 195 -4.14 10.17 6.82
C TYR A 195 -2.82 10.39 7.58
N VAL A 196 -2.87 11.19 8.64
CA VAL A 196 -1.73 11.45 9.53
C VAL A 196 -2.00 10.79 10.86
N TYR A 197 -1.06 9.94 11.30
CA TYR A 197 -1.17 9.17 12.53
C TYR A 197 -0.17 9.71 13.54
N VAL A 198 -0.69 10.27 14.63
CA VAL A 198 0.09 10.89 15.71
C VAL A 198 0.03 9.99 16.93
N ASP A 199 1.17 9.59 17.48
CA ASP A 199 1.25 8.86 18.74
C ASP A 199 0.53 9.61 19.86
N ALA A 200 -0.44 8.96 20.50
CA ALA A 200 -1.35 9.58 21.45
C ALA A 200 -0.73 9.82 22.84
N ASN A 201 0.55 9.48 23.04
CA ASN A 201 1.29 9.73 24.27
C ASN A 201 2.43 10.74 24.06
N SER A 202 3.21 10.56 23.00
CA SER A 202 4.38 11.40 22.70
C SER A 202 4.08 12.57 21.77
N GLY A 203 2.98 12.51 21.02
CA GLY A 203 2.63 13.51 20.01
C GLY A 203 3.47 13.45 18.73
N LYS A 204 4.32 12.45 18.56
CA LYS A 204 5.12 12.28 17.34
C LYS A 204 4.26 11.72 16.21
N VAL A 205 4.45 12.21 14.98
CA VAL A 205 3.89 11.55 13.80
C VAL A 205 4.62 10.24 13.57
N VAL A 206 3.88 9.13 13.61
CA VAL A 206 4.45 7.77 13.49
C VAL A 206 4.21 7.16 12.11
N LYS A 207 3.22 7.66 11.37
CA LYS A 207 2.91 7.20 10.01
C LYS A 207 2.11 8.26 9.27
N THR A 208 2.26 8.29 7.95
CA THR A 208 1.33 8.94 7.03
C THR A 208 0.87 7.94 5.97
N LYS A 209 -0.33 8.14 5.44
CA LYS A 209 -0.84 7.39 4.29
C LYS A 209 -1.46 8.36 3.30
N ASN A 210 -0.87 8.44 2.11
CA ASN A 210 -1.41 9.24 1.02
C ASN A 210 -2.80 8.72 0.62
N ARG A 211 -3.75 9.64 0.44
CA ARG A 211 -5.13 9.39 0.04
C ARG A 211 -5.45 9.90 -1.36
N ILE A 212 -4.56 10.66 -1.96
CA ILE A 212 -4.65 11.03 -3.35
C ILE A 212 -4.32 9.76 -4.13
N ILE A 213 -5.35 9.21 -4.75
CA ILE A 213 -5.24 8.07 -5.64
C ILE A 213 -4.67 8.61 -6.94
N SER A 214 -3.54 8.07 -7.39
CA SER A 214 -3.11 8.30 -8.75
C SER A 214 -3.74 7.27 -9.70
N SER A 215 -4.03 7.73 -10.90
CA SER A 215 -4.59 6.91 -11.97
C SER A 215 -3.83 7.21 -13.25
N ASP A 216 -3.60 6.19 -14.05
CA ASP A 216 -3.02 6.37 -15.38
C ASP A 216 -3.99 7.17 -16.26
N VAL A 217 -3.46 8.18 -16.93
CA VAL A 217 -4.15 9.09 -17.84
C VAL A 217 -3.28 9.26 -19.08
N LEU A 218 -3.90 9.27 -20.26
CA LEU A 218 -3.21 9.61 -21.50
C LEU A 218 -2.85 11.09 -21.50
N GLY A 219 -1.55 11.37 -21.62
CA GLY A 219 -0.98 12.69 -21.84
C GLY A 219 -0.50 12.85 -23.28
N THR A 220 -0.28 14.10 -23.67
CA THR A 220 0.34 14.42 -24.95
C THR A 220 1.69 15.05 -24.69
N ALA A 221 2.75 14.54 -25.31
CA ALA A 221 4.10 15.06 -25.13
C ALA A 221 4.72 15.52 -26.44
N VAL A 222 5.25 16.74 -26.45
CA VAL A 222 6.05 17.30 -27.54
C VAL A 222 7.51 16.91 -27.26
N THR A 223 7.87 15.70 -27.69
CA THR A 223 9.20 15.14 -27.46
C THR A 223 10.28 15.91 -28.24
N LYS A 224 11.55 15.79 -27.85
CA LYS A 224 12.67 16.49 -28.51
C LYS A 224 12.96 15.92 -29.89
N TYR A 225 12.88 14.60 -30.05
CA TYR A 225 13.31 13.93 -31.29
C TYR A 225 12.21 13.15 -32.01
N CYS A 226 11.21 12.66 -31.27
CA CYS A 226 10.14 11.84 -31.84
C CYS A 226 8.89 12.65 -32.26
N GLY A 227 8.92 13.98 -32.13
CA GLY A 227 7.76 14.85 -32.38
C GLY A 227 6.67 14.69 -31.32
N THR A 228 5.43 15.02 -31.66
CA THR A 228 4.30 14.90 -30.72
C THR A 228 3.85 13.44 -30.59
N LYS A 229 3.83 12.93 -29.36
CA LYS A 229 3.43 11.55 -29.03
C LYS A 229 2.38 11.52 -27.92
N GLN A 230 1.59 10.45 -27.91
CA GLN A 230 0.80 10.09 -26.75
C GLN A 230 1.71 9.31 -25.79
N ILE A 231 1.59 9.62 -24.50
CA ILE A 231 2.27 8.91 -23.41
C ILE A 231 1.26 8.60 -22.31
N THR A 232 1.50 7.56 -21.52
CA THR A 232 0.76 7.33 -20.28
C THR A 232 1.44 8.08 -19.15
N THR A 233 0.65 8.68 -18.26
CA THR A 233 1.11 9.46 -17.11
C THR A 233 0.20 9.20 -15.93
N ASP A 234 0.58 9.54 -14.71
CA ASP A 234 -0.30 9.40 -13.56
C ASP A 234 -0.86 10.77 -13.17
N SER A 235 -2.16 10.84 -12.93
CA SER A 235 -2.73 12.02 -12.27
C SER A 235 -2.36 11.95 -10.80
N TYR A 236 -1.62 12.93 -10.31
CA TYR A 236 -1.19 13.01 -8.92
C TYR A 236 -1.43 14.40 -8.39
N ALA A 237 -2.26 14.49 -7.36
CA ALA A 237 -2.45 15.70 -6.58
C ALA A 237 -2.78 16.92 -7.44
N GLY A 238 -3.77 16.78 -8.33
CA GLY A 238 -4.21 17.85 -9.24
C GLY A 238 -3.19 18.24 -10.33
N THR A 239 -2.12 17.46 -10.46
CA THR A 239 -1.08 17.55 -11.49
C THR A 239 -0.91 16.19 -12.15
N TYR A 240 0.04 16.08 -13.06
CA TYR A 240 0.41 14.87 -13.77
C TYR A 240 1.90 14.60 -13.60
N ARG A 241 2.31 13.34 -13.54
CA ARG A 241 3.74 12.98 -13.53
C ARG A 241 4.05 11.98 -14.63
N LEU A 242 5.31 11.97 -15.06
CA LEU A 242 5.86 10.97 -15.98
C LEU A 242 6.04 9.62 -15.26
N ARG A 243 4.94 9.07 -14.77
CA ARG A 243 4.84 7.78 -14.12
C ARG A 243 3.63 7.05 -14.65
N GLU A 244 3.69 5.74 -14.74
CA GLU A 244 2.52 4.92 -15.05
C GLU A 244 2.60 3.56 -14.36
N ALA A 245 1.46 2.88 -14.26
CA ALA A 245 1.35 1.53 -13.72
C ALA A 245 0.80 0.51 -14.73
N GLY A 246 0.51 0.92 -15.97
CA GLY A 246 -0.09 0.08 -17.01
C GLY A 246 0.85 -0.99 -17.58
N ARG A 247 2.16 -0.76 -17.50
CA ARG A 247 3.20 -1.67 -18.03
C ARG A 247 4.05 -2.27 -16.91
N GLY A 248 3.94 -3.59 -16.72
CA GLY A 248 4.72 -4.33 -15.72
C GLY A 248 4.51 -3.77 -14.31
N GLY A 249 5.61 -3.49 -13.61
CA GLY A 249 5.62 -2.80 -12.32
C GLY A 249 5.56 -1.27 -12.41
N GLY A 250 5.47 -0.73 -13.63
CA GLY A 250 5.39 0.68 -13.96
C GLY A 250 6.57 1.18 -14.79
N ILE A 251 6.41 2.37 -15.36
CA ILE A 251 7.47 3.13 -16.03
C ILE A 251 7.51 4.50 -15.39
N GLU A 252 8.69 4.95 -14.94
CA GLU A 252 8.85 6.21 -14.24
C GLU A 252 10.06 6.97 -14.77
N THR A 253 9.87 8.25 -15.10
CA THR A 253 10.93 9.15 -15.57
C THR A 253 11.12 10.29 -14.58
N TYR A 254 12.37 10.53 -14.21
CA TYR A 254 12.76 11.48 -13.17
C TYR A 254 13.81 12.49 -13.65
N ASP A 255 13.79 13.65 -13.01
CA ASP A 255 14.78 14.70 -13.18
C ASP A 255 15.88 14.56 -12.11
N LEU A 256 17.14 14.41 -12.53
CA LEU A 256 18.29 14.41 -11.62
C LEU A 256 18.79 15.81 -11.26
N ASN A 257 18.32 16.88 -11.90
CA ASN A 257 18.75 18.26 -11.65
C ASN A 257 20.29 18.44 -11.73
N ASN A 258 20.94 17.83 -12.72
CA ASN A 258 22.39 17.77 -12.90
C ASN A 258 23.14 17.03 -11.77
N SER A 259 22.44 16.24 -10.95
CA SER A 259 23.06 15.28 -10.03
C SER A 259 23.46 13.99 -10.75
N THR A 260 24.29 13.19 -10.10
CA THR A 260 24.64 11.82 -10.53
C THR A 260 23.96 10.75 -9.66
N SER A 261 23.17 11.14 -8.66
CA SER A 261 22.53 10.22 -7.73
C SER A 261 21.02 10.15 -7.94
N SER A 262 20.51 8.93 -8.16
CA SER A 262 19.06 8.67 -8.22
C SER A 262 18.31 9.03 -6.93
N THR A 263 19.01 9.13 -5.80
CA THR A 263 18.40 9.51 -4.51
C THR A 263 18.00 10.99 -4.44
N SER A 264 18.59 11.84 -5.27
CA SER A 264 18.22 13.25 -5.39
C SER A 264 17.20 13.52 -6.50
N ALA A 265 16.74 12.46 -7.18
CA ALA A 265 15.84 12.60 -8.31
C ALA A 265 14.46 13.12 -7.87
N VAL A 266 13.87 13.99 -8.68
CA VAL A 266 12.54 14.56 -8.44
C VAL A 266 11.59 14.25 -9.60
N ASP A 267 10.30 14.36 -9.32
CA ASP A 267 9.27 14.17 -10.34
C ASP A 267 9.26 15.31 -11.35
N PHE A 268 9.11 14.96 -12.63
CA PHE A 268 8.52 15.89 -13.58
C PHE A 268 7.02 16.02 -13.28
N THR A 269 6.55 17.26 -13.16
CA THR A 269 5.13 17.56 -12.91
C THR A 269 4.57 18.48 -13.97
N ASP A 270 3.36 18.22 -14.42
CA ASP A 270 2.64 19.05 -15.39
C ASP A 270 1.21 19.35 -14.89
N SER A 271 0.65 20.50 -15.23
CA SER A 271 -0.66 20.94 -14.73
C SER A 271 -1.85 20.52 -15.59
N ASP A 272 -1.66 20.26 -16.88
CA ASP A 272 -2.74 20.01 -17.84
C ASP A 272 -2.57 18.73 -18.67
N ASN A 273 -1.46 18.01 -18.44
CA ASN A 273 -1.04 16.80 -19.12
C ASN A 273 -0.64 17.00 -20.59
N TYR A 274 -0.31 18.24 -20.95
CA TYR A 274 0.27 18.61 -22.25
C TYR A 274 1.74 18.98 -22.08
N TRP A 275 2.59 17.96 -22.12
CA TRP A 275 4.02 18.02 -21.86
C TRP A 275 4.77 18.68 -23.03
N ASN A 276 4.85 20.01 -23.01
CA ASN A 276 5.49 20.81 -24.07
C ASN A 276 6.61 21.74 -23.56
N THR A 277 7.00 21.60 -22.29
CA THR A 277 8.05 22.43 -21.70
C THR A 277 9.41 22.09 -22.30
N THR A 278 10.14 23.13 -22.72
CA THR A 278 11.50 23.02 -23.27
C THR A 278 12.55 23.69 -22.38
N THR A 279 12.12 24.35 -21.31
CA THR A 279 12.98 24.85 -20.24
C THR A 279 13.88 23.71 -19.76
N ASN A 280 15.15 23.99 -19.49
CA ASN A 280 16.15 23.00 -19.06
C ASN A 280 16.29 21.76 -19.96
N GLN A 281 15.77 21.81 -21.19
CA GLN A 281 15.69 20.67 -22.10
C GLN A 281 14.80 19.52 -21.58
N ASP A 282 13.78 19.83 -20.79
CA ASP A 282 12.83 18.86 -20.20
C ASP A 282 12.13 17.99 -21.24
N ASN A 283 12.03 18.46 -22.48
CA ASN A 283 11.52 17.66 -23.59
C ASN A 283 12.32 16.37 -23.86
N ALA A 284 13.56 16.26 -23.36
CA ALA A 284 14.31 15.00 -23.34
C ALA A 284 13.71 13.94 -22.39
N ALA A 285 13.08 14.37 -21.29
CA ALA A 285 12.34 13.47 -20.39
C ALA A 285 11.19 12.78 -21.13
N TYR A 286 10.57 13.50 -22.06
CA TYR A 286 9.42 13.00 -22.81
C TYR A 286 9.84 11.94 -23.82
N ASP A 287 11.00 12.11 -24.49
CA ASP A 287 11.58 11.04 -25.31
C ASP A 287 11.92 9.82 -24.46
N ALA A 288 12.54 10.02 -23.29
CA ALA A 288 12.92 8.92 -22.40
C ALA A 288 11.70 8.12 -21.92
N HIS A 289 10.64 8.82 -21.52
CA HIS A 289 9.40 8.19 -21.07
C HIS A 289 8.73 7.41 -22.21
N TYR A 290 8.45 8.07 -23.33
CA TYR A 290 7.85 7.45 -24.51
C TYR A 290 8.67 6.25 -25.02
N SER A 291 9.99 6.38 -25.06
CA SER A 291 10.86 5.30 -25.55
C SER A 291 10.87 4.10 -24.62
N ALA A 292 10.78 4.30 -23.30
CA ALA A 292 10.63 3.21 -22.35
C ALA A 292 9.30 2.46 -22.54
N GLU A 293 8.19 3.19 -22.74
CA GLU A 293 6.88 2.61 -23.06
C GLU A 293 6.94 1.75 -24.32
N MET A 294 7.45 2.32 -25.42
CA MET A 294 7.55 1.61 -26.70
C MET A 294 8.49 0.41 -26.64
N THR A 295 9.57 0.51 -25.85
CA THR A 295 10.51 -0.60 -25.66
C THR A 295 9.87 -1.74 -24.90
N TYR A 296 9.16 -1.44 -23.81
CA TYR A 296 8.38 -2.44 -23.08
C TYR A 296 7.38 -3.14 -24.01
N ASP A 297 6.57 -2.34 -24.73
CA ASP A 297 5.54 -2.86 -25.63
C ASP A 297 6.13 -3.74 -26.73
N TYR A 298 7.24 -3.32 -27.33
CA TYR A 298 7.94 -4.11 -28.33
C TYR A 298 8.33 -5.50 -27.79
N TYR A 299 8.99 -5.56 -26.63
CA TYR A 299 9.46 -6.82 -26.06
C TYR A 299 8.32 -7.72 -25.60
N PHE A 300 7.29 -7.13 -25.00
CA PHE A 300 6.12 -7.87 -24.54
C PHE A 300 5.33 -8.43 -25.73
N LEU A 301 5.02 -7.60 -26.72
CA LEU A 301 4.17 -8.00 -27.85
C LEU A 301 4.89 -8.95 -28.82
N LYS A 302 6.21 -8.79 -29.02
CA LYS A 302 6.96 -9.64 -29.96
C LYS A 302 7.47 -10.94 -29.35
N PHE A 303 7.84 -10.92 -28.08
CA PHE A 303 8.52 -12.05 -27.44
C PHE A 303 7.83 -12.57 -26.19
N GLY A 304 6.70 -11.98 -25.78
CA GLY A 304 6.02 -12.32 -24.53
C GLY A 304 6.86 -11.98 -23.29
N ARG A 305 7.89 -11.14 -23.43
CA ARG A 305 8.83 -10.84 -22.35
C ARG A 305 8.31 -9.69 -21.51
N ASN A 306 8.00 -9.96 -20.24
CA ASN A 306 7.44 -8.98 -19.30
C ASN A 306 8.55 -8.14 -18.63
N SER A 307 8.86 -6.97 -19.21
CA SER A 307 9.98 -6.10 -18.80
C SER A 307 11.37 -6.70 -19.01
N TYR A 308 12.42 -6.04 -18.53
CA TYR A 308 13.81 -6.44 -18.76
C TYR A 308 14.17 -7.77 -18.07
N ASP A 309 13.55 -8.08 -16.94
CA ASP A 309 13.76 -9.27 -16.12
C ASP A 309 12.80 -10.42 -16.41
N ASN A 310 11.84 -10.21 -17.33
CA ASN A 310 10.74 -11.12 -17.62
C ASN A 310 9.80 -11.40 -16.42
N ALA A 311 9.85 -10.58 -15.36
CA ALA A 311 8.99 -10.68 -14.18
C ALA A 311 8.23 -9.37 -13.90
N GLY A 312 8.24 -8.43 -14.85
CA GLY A 312 7.53 -7.17 -14.74
C GLY A 312 8.27 -6.15 -13.88
N ALA A 313 9.60 -6.16 -13.85
CA ALA A 313 10.36 -5.09 -13.21
C ALA A 313 9.89 -3.71 -13.69
N LYS A 314 9.86 -2.76 -12.74
CA LYS A 314 9.64 -1.35 -13.04
C LYS A 314 10.82 -0.80 -13.84
N ILE A 315 10.54 0.04 -14.83
CA ILE A 315 11.57 0.70 -15.63
C ILE A 315 11.74 2.13 -15.15
N PHE A 316 12.97 2.48 -14.77
CA PHE A 316 13.33 3.83 -14.36
C PHE A 316 14.14 4.51 -15.46
N SER A 317 13.81 5.76 -15.74
CA SER A 317 14.58 6.65 -16.60
C SER A 317 14.98 7.88 -15.81
N TYR A 318 16.27 8.20 -15.79
CA TYR A 318 16.79 9.39 -15.14
C TYR A 318 17.40 10.30 -16.20
N VAL A 319 16.87 11.50 -16.35
CA VAL A 319 17.40 12.51 -17.28
C VAL A 319 18.07 13.65 -16.51
N HIS A 320 18.75 14.53 -17.25
CA HIS A 320 19.52 15.65 -16.68
C HIS A 320 20.60 15.16 -15.70
N CYS A 321 21.28 14.06 -16.06
CA CYS A 321 22.40 13.50 -15.29
C CYS A 321 23.68 14.31 -15.54
N ASP A 322 24.27 14.85 -14.47
CA ASP A 322 25.53 15.61 -14.49
C ASP A 322 25.56 16.81 -15.47
N TYR A 323 26.66 17.56 -15.48
CA TYR A 323 26.88 18.70 -16.38
C TYR A 323 27.53 18.25 -17.69
N SER A 324 26.89 18.57 -18.82
CA SER A 324 27.41 18.28 -20.17
C SER A 324 27.78 16.79 -20.37
N PHE A 325 27.04 15.89 -19.73
CA PHE A 325 27.24 14.46 -19.89
C PHE A 325 26.81 14.00 -21.28
N VAL A 326 27.79 13.66 -22.14
CA VAL A 326 27.55 13.22 -23.52
C VAL A 326 27.54 11.69 -23.58
N ASN A 327 26.61 11.06 -22.84
CA ASN A 327 26.40 9.62 -22.92
C ASN A 327 25.02 9.21 -22.37
N ALA A 328 24.68 7.94 -22.51
CA ALA A 328 23.60 7.27 -21.80
C ALA A 328 24.07 5.88 -21.38
N TYR A 329 23.61 5.38 -20.23
CA TYR A 329 24.00 4.07 -19.71
C TYR A 329 22.88 3.42 -18.90
N TRP A 330 23.00 2.10 -18.73
CA TRP A 330 22.25 1.31 -17.77
C TRP A 330 23.18 0.99 -16.60
N ASP A 331 22.78 1.30 -15.38
CA ASP A 331 23.63 1.18 -14.19
C ASP A 331 23.49 -0.17 -13.46
N GLY A 332 22.54 -1.01 -13.91
CA GLY A 332 22.27 -2.32 -13.33
C GLY A 332 20.99 -2.43 -12.52
N GLN A 333 20.24 -1.33 -12.32
CA GLN A 333 19.06 -1.30 -11.43
C GLN A 333 17.80 -0.75 -12.09
#